data_AF-A0A832MAP3-F1
#
_entry.id   AF-A0A832MAP3-F1
#
_cell.length_a   1.000
_cell.length_b   1.000
_cell.length_c   1.000
_cell.angle_alpha   90.00
_cell.angle_beta   90.00
_cell.angle_gamma   90.00
#
_symmetry.space_group_name_H-M   'P 1'
#
loop_
_entity.id
_entity.type
_entity.pdbx_description
1 polymer ?
#
loop_
_entity_poly.entity_id
_entity_poly.type
_entity_poly.pdbx_seq_one_letter_code
_entity_poly.pdbx_strand_id
1 'polypeptide(L)'
;MTYYEELQFRTLHFDNFIQAMVRRRSNLHDQDIAVVFAEPDHTSGLDNYHLRCLRYVNTRMASVPTMPESIHNSMGPSRLQWRDQKRHEPKFVQFAFMRETFYMEITNNVLSKDEVGRLFRDQHGFYWLRHRRWPWMSFADWQSLVSDWDPVQKEYLNTDASNAARDMAYILFTLWRFPVTQNLSARTLTFWGKTQPWEGIETF
;
A
#
# COMPACT_ATOMS: atom_id res chain seq x y z
N MET A 1 23.25 17.83 9.09
CA MET A 1 22.25 17.62 8.04
C MET A 1 20.97 18.35 8.45
N THR A 2 20.48 19.25 7.62
CA THR A 2 19.24 20.01 7.84
C THR A 2 18.02 19.12 7.60
N TYR A 3 16.83 19.55 8.05
CA TYR A 3 15.58 18.86 7.76
C TYR A 3 15.38 18.63 6.25
N TYR A 4 15.70 19.63 5.42
CA TYR A 4 15.54 19.55 3.97
C TYR A 4 16.52 18.57 3.32
N GLU A 5 17.77 18.54 3.79
CA GLU A 5 18.76 17.57 3.30
C GLU A 5 18.35 16.14 3.65
N GLU A 6 17.86 15.90 4.87
CA GLU A 6 17.39 14.59 5.28
C GLU A 6 16.14 14.17 4.51
N LEU A 7 15.20 15.10 4.26
CA LEU A 7 14.01 14.82 3.44
C LEU A 7 14.38 14.44 2.00
N GLN A 8 15.35 15.14 1.41
CA GLN A 8 15.86 14.80 0.08
C GLN A 8 16.55 13.44 0.08
N PHE A 9 17.37 13.16 1.09
CA PHE A 9 18.03 11.87 1.26
C PHE A 9 17.02 10.72 1.37
N ARG A 10 15.99 10.85 2.23
CA ARG A 10 14.92 9.85 2.35
C ARG A 10 14.13 9.66 1.07
N THR A 11 13.79 10.76 0.38
CA THR A 11 13.07 10.69 -0.89
C THR A 11 13.88 9.96 -1.95
N LEU A 12 15.19 10.21 -2.03
CA LEU A 12 16.10 9.49 -2.93
C LEU A 12 16.20 8.00 -2.56
N HIS A 13 16.23 7.68 -1.26
CA HIS A 13 16.26 6.29 -0.82
C HIS A 13 14.99 5.53 -1.23
N PHE A 14 13.81 6.15 -1.08
CA PHE A 14 12.55 5.60 -1.56
C PHE A 14 12.54 5.42 -3.08
N ASP A 15 13.03 6.40 -3.85
CA ASP A 15 13.13 6.30 -5.32
C ASP A 15 13.99 5.10 -5.73
N ASN A 16 15.21 5.00 -5.18
CA ASN A 16 16.12 3.89 -5.47
C ASN A 16 15.49 2.53 -5.17
N PHE A 17 14.78 2.41 -4.03
CA PHE A 17 14.09 1.19 -3.67
C PHE A 17 12.93 0.87 -4.62
N ILE A 18 12.06 1.84 -4.93
CA ILE A 18 10.94 1.66 -5.86
C ILE A 18 11.46 1.25 -7.24
N GLN A 19 12.53 1.87 -7.74
CA GLN A 19 13.17 1.47 -8.98
C GLN A 19 13.74 0.04 -8.91
N ALA A 20 14.31 -0.36 -7.77
CA ALA A 20 14.78 -1.73 -7.58
C ALA A 20 13.62 -2.72 -7.66
N MET A 21 12.46 -2.40 -7.09
CA MET A 21 11.26 -3.23 -7.18
C MET A 21 10.69 -3.29 -8.59
N VAL A 22 10.67 -2.18 -9.34
CA VAL A 22 10.28 -2.16 -10.76
C VAL A 22 11.21 -3.07 -11.59
N ARG A 23 12.52 -2.95 -11.41
CA ARG A 23 13.52 -3.79 -12.09
C ARG A 23 13.35 -5.26 -11.72
N ARG A 24 13.20 -5.53 -10.42
CA ARG A 24 13.01 -6.88 -9.91
C ARG A 24 11.76 -7.52 -10.51
N ARG A 25 10.64 -6.81 -10.49
CA ARG A 25 9.38 -7.28 -11.06
C ARG A 25 9.49 -7.53 -12.56
N SER A 26 10.27 -6.73 -13.28
CA SER A 26 10.53 -6.95 -14.71
C SER A 26 11.31 -8.24 -14.99
N ASN A 27 12.09 -8.73 -14.03
CA ASN A 27 12.84 -9.99 -14.12
C ASN A 27 12.03 -11.21 -13.63
N LEU A 28 10.86 -11.01 -13.03
CA LEU A 28 9.98 -12.09 -12.62
C LEU A 28 9.02 -12.42 -13.77
N HIS A 29 9.06 -13.65 -14.25
CA HIS A 29 8.07 -14.15 -15.20
C HIS A 29 6.77 -14.46 -14.46
N ASP A 30 5.68 -13.80 -14.90
CA ASP A 30 4.31 -13.98 -14.40
C ASP A 30 4.06 -13.69 -12.91
N GLN A 31 5.03 -13.15 -12.18
CA GLN A 31 4.83 -12.74 -10.78
C GLN A 31 4.77 -11.22 -10.65
N ASP A 32 3.97 -10.78 -9.69
CA ASP A 32 3.89 -9.39 -9.28
C ASP A 32 4.49 -9.24 -7.86
N ILE A 33 4.78 -8.00 -7.47
CA ILE A 33 5.44 -7.69 -6.19
C ILE A 33 4.57 -6.74 -5.39
N ALA A 34 4.42 -7.01 -4.10
CA ALA A 34 3.85 -6.02 -3.19
C ALA A 34 4.87 -5.62 -2.13
N VAL A 35 4.83 -4.35 -1.76
CA VAL A 35 5.69 -3.79 -0.71
C VAL A 35 4.83 -3.02 0.26
N VAL A 36 5.12 -3.15 1.55
CA VAL A 36 4.48 -2.34 2.60
C VAL A 36 5.54 -1.59 3.37
N PHE A 37 5.38 -0.27 3.45
CA PHE A 37 6.16 0.62 4.30
C PHE A 37 5.36 0.97 5.54
N ALA A 38 5.86 0.61 6.72
CA ALA A 38 5.17 0.79 7.99
C ALA A 38 6.11 1.29 9.10
N GLU A 39 5.50 1.82 10.16
CA GLU A 39 6.18 2.13 11.41
C GLU A 39 6.83 0.86 12.03
N PRO A 40 8.02 0.98 12.66
CA PRO A 40 8.81 -0.16 13.10
C PRO A 40 8.27 -0.93 14.32
N ASP A 41 7.28 -0.41 15.06
CA ASP A 41 6.97 -0.86 16.42
C ASP A 41 5.79 -1.85 16.57
N HIS A 42 5.56 -2.70 15.57
CA HIS A 42 4.50 -3.72 15.64
C HIS A 42 5.01 -5.13 15.36
N THR A 43 6.10 -5.54 15.98
CA THR A 43 6.73 -6.88 15.80
C THR A 43 5.81 -8.07 16.07
N SER A 44 4.76 -7.93 16.89
CA SER A 44 3.75 -8.99 17.12
C SER A 44 2.44 -8.80 16.32
N GLY A 45 2.24 -7.63 15.71
CA GLY A 45 1.08 -7.27 14.89
C GLY A 45 1.35 -7.28 13.39
N LEU A 46 2.62 -7.18 12.99
CA LEU A 46 3.09 -7.09 11.61
C LEU A 46 2.58 -8.28 10.80
N ASP A 47 2.65 -9.51 11.30
CA ASP A 47 2.20 -10.68 10.52
C ASP A 47 0.69 -10.66 10.23
N ASN A 48 -0.14 -10.31 11.22
CA ASN A 48 -1.59 -10.12 11.03
C ASN A 48 -1.91 -8.95 10.09
N TYR A 49 -1.09 -7.92 10.16
CA TYR A 49 -1.24 -6.69 9.42
C TYR A 49 -0.80 -6.85 7.94
N HIS A 50 0.28 -7.59 7.72
CA HIS A 50 0.72 -8.07 6.43
C HIS A 50 -0.28 -9.04 5.81
N LEU A 51 -0.94 -9.89 6.61
CA LEU A 51 -2.06 -10.72 6.15
C LEU A 51 -3.26 -9.87 5.67
N ARG A 52 -3.51 -8.70 6.26
CA ARG A 52 -4.50 -7.74 5.74
C ARG A 52 -4.06 -7.12 4.41
N CYS A 53 -2.78 -6.78 4.28
CA CYS A 53 -2.19 -6.29 3.02
C CYS A 53 -2.21 -7.37 1.92
N LEU A 54 -1.97 -8.65 2.29
CA LEU A 54 -2.07 -9.81 1.39
C LEU A 54 -3.48 -10.01 0.85
N ARG A 55 -4.53 -9.88 1.68
CA ARG A 55 -5.93 -9.95 1.22
C ARG A 55 -6.20 -8.97 0.06
N TYR A 56 -5.55 -7.82 0.10
CA TYR A 56 -5.77 -6.70 -0.81
C TYR A 56 -4.99 -6.82 -2.13
N VAL A 57 -3.77 -7.34 -2.07
CA VAL A 57 -3.05 -7.82 -3.26
C VAL A 57 -3.82 -8.97 -3.93
N ASN A 58 -4.38 -9.87 -3.10
CA ASN A 58 -5.10 -11.06 -3.55
C ASN A 58 -6.43 -10.77 -4.25
N THR A 59 -7.17 -9.72 -3.88
CA THR A 59 -8.44 -9.39 -4.52
C THR A 59 -8.28 -8.82 -5.94
N ARG A 60 -7.07 -8.42 -6.36
CA ARG A 60 -6.74 -8.21 -7.77
C ARG A 60 -6.39 -9.49 -8.54
N MET A 61 -6.20 -10.64 -7.88
CA MET A 61 -5.79 -11.91 -8.51
C MET A 61 -6.90 -12.70 -9.20
N ALA A 62 -8.18 -12.31 -9.04
CA ALA A 62 -9.39 -12.83 -9.72
C ALA A 62 -9.52 -14.36 -9.97
N SER A 63 -8.70 -15.23 -9.37
CA SER A 63 -8.67 -16.66 -9.73
C SER A 63 -7.89 -17.59 -8.79
N VAL A 64 -7.79 -17.36 -7.46
CA VAL A 64 -7.27 -18.39 -6.53
C VAL A 64 -8.11 -18.50 -5.24
N PRO A 65 -8.30 -19.73 -4.69
CA PRO A 65 -9.34 -20.04 -3.71
C PRO A 65 -9.20 -19.30 -2.39
N THR A 66 -10.34 -19.15 -1.75
CA THR A 66 -10.57 -18.80 -0.35
C THR A 66 -9.42 -19.21 0.56
N MET A 67 -8.86 -18.20 1.24
CA MET A 67 -8.02 -18.40 2.44
C MET A 67 -8.73 -19.36 3.42
N PRO A 68 -7.98 -20.14 4.22
CA PRO A 68 -8.58 -21.03 5.21
C PRO A 68 -9.58 -20.31 6.12
N GLU A 69 -10.75 -20.92 6.33
CA GLU A 69 -11.91 -20.36 7.05
C GLU A 69 -11.58 -19.85 8.47
N SER A 70 -10.49 -20.33 9.07
CA SER A 70 -10.02 -19.87 10.38
C SER A 70 -9.63 -18.39 10.42
N ILE A 71 -9.31 -17.78 9.27
CA ILE A 71 -9.04 -16.33 9.16
C ILE A 71 -10.33 -15.54 8.86
N HIS A 72 -11.35 -16.18 8.28
CA HIS A 72 -12.64 -15.54 8.00
C HIS A 72 -13.42 -15.21 9.29
N ASN A 73 -13.28 -16.03 10.34
CA ASN A 73 -14.07 -15.89 11.56
C ASN A 73 -13.55 -14.85 12.58
N SER A 74 -12.35 -14.30 12.39
CA SER A 74 -11.79 -13.27 13.28
C SER A 74 -12.00 -11.83 12.79
N MET A 75 -12.52 -11.64 11.58
CA MET A 75 -12.71 -10.33 10.97
C MET A 75 -14.05 -10.27 10.24
N GLY A 76 -15.11 -9.94 11.00
CA GLY A 76 -16.45 -9.70 10.46
C GLY A 76 -16.47 -8.57 9.42
N PRO A 77 -17.52 -8.50 8.58
CA PRO A 77 -17.62 -7.54 7.49
C PRO A 77 -17.58 -6.12 8.07
N SER A 78 -16.45 -5.43 7.89
CA SER A 78 -16.34 -4.01 8.19
C SER A 78 -17.14 -3.26 7.13
N ARG A 79 -18.45 -3.18 7.34
CA ARG A 79 -19.31 -2.18 6.70
C ARG A 79 -18.57 -0.84 6.77
N LEU A 80 -18.48 -0.17 5.62
CA LEU A 80 -17.94 1.17 5.34
C LEU A 80 -18.43 2.27 6.30
N GLN A 81 -18.17 2.11 7.59
CA GLN A 81 -18.21 3.17 8.57
C GLN A 81 -16.76 3.61 8.70
N TRP A 82 -16.50 4.87 8.35
CA TRP A 82 -15.37 5.59 8.91
C TRP A 82 -15.32 5.25 10.40
N ARG A 83 -14.40 4.38 10.82
CA ARG A 83 -14.37 3.95 12.21
C ARG A 83 -14.02 5.19 13.01
N ASP A 84 -14.85 5.48 14.00
CA ASP A 84 -14.58 6.51 15.00
C ASP A 84 -13.12 6.39 15.45
N GLN A 85 -12.46 7.54 15.50
CA GLN A 85 -11.03 7.82 15.71
C GLN A 85 -10.37 7.18 16.97
N LYS A 86 -10.98 6.18 17.60
CA LYS A 86 -10.63 5.64 18.92
C LYS A 86 -9.55 4.55 18.92
N ARG A 87 -9.16 4.00 17.77
CA ARG A 87 -7.97 3.13 17.67
C ARG A 87 -7.00 3.70 16.66
N HIS A 88 -5.81 4.06 17.14
CA HIS A 88 -4.66 4.33 16.28
C HIS A 88 -4.28 3.04 15.58
N GLU A 89 -4.81 2.83 14.38
CA GLU A 89 -4.25 1.82 13.47
C GLU A 89 -2.88 2.34 12.99
N PRO A 90 -1.89 1.45 12.82
CA PRO A 90 -0.60 1.85 12.29
C PRO A 90 -0.73 2.51 10.93
N LYS A 91 0.05 3.56 10.69
CA LYS A 91 0.09 4.21 9.38
C LYS A 91 1.06 3.48 8.46
N PHE A 92 0.67 3.38 7.19
CA PHE A 92 1.47 2.69 6.20
C PHE A 92 1.10 3.05 4.78
N VAL A 93 2.07 2.86 3.88
CA VAL A 93 1.87 2.94 2.44
C VAL A 93 2.15 1.58 1.83
N GLN A 94 1.26 1.12 0.96
CA GLN A 94 1.47 -0.10 0.17
C GLN A 94 1.80 0.25 -1.28
N PHE A 95 2.66 -0.56 -1.89
CA PHE A 95 2.84 -0.62 -3.33
C PHE A 95 2.44 -1.99 -3.89
N ALA A 96 1.87 -1.99 -5.09
CA ALA A 96 1.66 -3.17 -5.91
C ALA A 96 2.28 -2.95 -7.30
N PHE A 97 3.33 -3.70 -7.61
CA PHE A 97 4.10 -3.62 -8.86
C PHE A 97 3.60 -4.65 -9.87
N MET A 98 3.09 -4.14 -10.99
CA MET A 98 2.52 -4.93 -12.10
C MET A 98 3.36 -4.73 -13.38
N ARG A 99 2.91 -5.32 -14.49
CA ARG A 99 3.68 -5.38 -15.74
C ARG A 99 4.16 -4.05 -16.29
N GLU A 100 3.24 -3.12 -16.41
CA GLU A 100 3.50 -1.85 -17.09
C GLU A 100 3.39 -0.68 -16.13
N THR A 101 2.79 -0.93 -14.97
CA THR A 101 2.40 0.07 -13.99
C THR A 101 2.59 -0.46 -12.58
N PHE A 102 2.63 0.44 -11.62
CA PHE A 102 2.49 0.09 -10.22
C PHE A 102 1.54 1.07 -9.51
N TYR A 103 1.03 0.66 -8.36
CA TYR A 103 0.05 1.43 -7.60
C TYR A 103 0.62 1.75 -6.24
N MET A 104 0.40 2.98 -5.77
CA MET A 104 0.51 3.33 -4.36
C MET A 104 -0.88 3.34 -3.76
N GLU A 105 -1.02 2.74 -2.59
CA GLU A 105 -2.30 2.43 -2.01
C GLU A 105 -2.28 2.76 -0.51
N ILE A 106 -3.32 3.46 -0.06
CA ILE A 106 -3.54 3.81 1.34
C ILE A 106 -4.97 3.45 1.70
N THR A 107 -5.10 2.71 2.78
CA THR A 107 -6.33 2.02 3.10
C THR A 107 -7.27 2.98 3.84
N ASN A 108 -8.59 2.82 3.66
CA ASN A 108 -9.57 3.77 4.18
C ASN A 108 -9.60 3.85 5.72
N ASN A 109 -9.07 2.84 6.41
CA ASN A 109 -8.92 2.78 7.86
C ASN A 109 -7.61 3.44 8.37
N VAL A 110 -6.69 3.81 7.47
CA VAL A 110 -5.43 4.49 7.80
C VAL A 110 -5.57 6.00 7.69
N LEU A 111 -6.39 6.49 6.76
CA LEU A 111 -6.58 7.92 6.55
C LEU A 111 -7.81 8.44 7.30
N SER A 112 -7.64 9.55 8.01
CA SER A 112 -8.77 10.35 8.45
C SER A 112 -9.40 11.09 7.28
N LYS A 113 -10.65 11.52 7.41
CA LYS A 113 -11.35 12.33 6.39
C LYS A 113 -10.56 13.59 6.01
N ASP A 114 -9.94 14.24 7.00
CA ASP A 114 -9.14 15.45 6.79
C ASP A 114 -7.83 15.15 6.06
N GLU A 115 -7.19 14.02 6.38
CA GLU A 115 -6.00 13.56 5.68
C GLU A 115 -6.29 13.25 4.21
N VAL A 116 -7.42 12.58 3.90
CA VAL A 116 -7.84 12.37 2.50
C VAL A 116 -8.08 13.71 1.80
N GLY A 117 -8.79 14.63 2.44
CA GLY A 117 -9.08 15.94 1.88
C GLY A 117 -7.82 16.76 1.58
N ARG A 118 -6.79 16.65 2.42
CA ARG A 118 -5.46 17.23 2.17
C ARG A 118 -4.75 16.51 1.04
N LEU A 119 -4.70 15.17 1.05
CA LEU A 119 -4.03 14.38 0.03
C LEU A 119 -4.58 14.68 -1.37
N PHE A 120 -5.91 14.72 -1.55
CA PHE A 120 -6.53 14.98 -2.85
C PHE A 120 -6.32 16.42 -3.36
N ARG A 121 -6.15 17.38 -2.45
CA ARG A 121 -5.91 18.77 -2.80
C ARG A 121 -4.44 19.02 -3.15
N ASP A 122 -3.54 18.43 -2.38
CA ASP A 122 -2.11 18.73 -2.44
C ASP A 122 -1.38 17.81 -3.42
N GLN A 123 -1.90 16.59 -3.66
CA GLN A 123 -1.31 15.61 -4.58
C GLN A 123 -2.32 15.17 -5.65
N HIS A 124 -2.00 15.47 -6.90
CA HIS A 124 -2.84 15.09 -8.04
C HIS A 124 -2.75 13.59 -8.34
N GLY A 125 -3.84 13.04 -8.89
CA GLY A 125 -3.90 11.66 -9.38
C GLY A 125 -4.31 10.62 -8.34
N PHE A 126 -4.46 10.99 -7.06
CA PHE A 126 -5.09 10.12 -6.08
C PHE A 126 -6.61 10.04 -6.28
N TYR A 127 -7.18 8.85 -6.14
CA TYR A 127 -8.60 8.60 -6.29
C TYR A 127 -9.07 7.48 -5.34
N TRP A 128 -10.36 7.47 -5.03
CA TRP A 128 -10.98 6.31 -4.36
C TRP A 128 -11.20 5.18 -5.36
N LEU A 129 -10.91 3.94 -4.97
CA LEU A 129 -11.09 2.77 -5.82
C LEU A 129 -12.52 2.66 -6.38
N ARG A 130 -13.54 3.01 -5.59
CA ARG A 130 -14.94 3.05 -6.05
C ARG A 130 -15.21 4.00 -7.21
N HIS A 131 -14.31 4.95 -7.49
CA HIS A 131 -14.44 5.86 -8.63
C HIS A 131 -13.72 5.34 -9.89
N ARG A 132 -13.04 4.19 -9.80
CA ARG A 132 -12.33 3.59 -10.94
C ARG A 132 -12.63 2.10 -11.07
N ARG A 133 -13.60 1.79 -11.93
CA ARG A 133 -13.85 0.42 -12.37
C ARG A 133 -12.95 0.08 -13.56
N TRP A 134 -12.28 -1.06 -13.52
CA TRP A 134 -11.51 -1.55 -14.67
C TRP A 134 -12.39 -2.34 -15.64
N PRO A 135 -12.19 -2.19 -16.96
CA PRO A 135 -12.97 -2.92 -17.98
C PRO A 135 -12.86 -4.44 -17.88
N TRP A 136 -11.71 -4.95 -17.42
CA TRP A 136 -11.42 -6.38 -17.29
C TRP A 136 -11.90 -6.99 -15.96
N MET A 137 -12.40 -6.18 -15.03
CA MET A 137 -12.88 -6.64 -13.72
C MET A 137 -14.40 -6.82 -13.75
N SER A 138 -14.86 -7.98 -13.27
CA SER A 138 -16.30 -8.23 -13.14
C SER A 138 -16.91 -7.23 -12.14
N PHE A 139 -18.20 -6.93 -12.30
CA PHE A 139 -18.88 -6.04 -11.37
C PHE A 139 -18.91 -6.61 -9.95
N ALA A 140 -19.07 -7.93 -9.81
CA ALA A 140 -19.10 -8.60 -8.51
C ALA A 140 -17.76 -8.47 -7.78
N ASP A 141 -16.64 -8.72 -8.48
CA ASP A 141 -15.29 -8.61 -7.88
C ASP A 141 -14.98 -7.16 -7.49
N TRP A 142 -15.30 -6.21 -8.37
CA TRP A 142 -15.15 -4.78 -8.09
C TRP A 142 -16.02 -4.34 -6.90
N GLN A 143 -17.27 -4.80 -6.83
CA GLN A 143 -18.18 -4.43 -5.76
C GLN A 143 -17.75 -5.02 -4.41
N SER A 144 -17.25 -6.26 -4.38
CA SER A 144 -16.65 -6.84 -3.16
C SER A 144 -15.45 -6.00 -2.70
N LEU A 145 -14.54 -5.69 -3.63
CA LEU A 145 -13.37 -4.83 -3.38
C LEU A 145 -13.74 -3.48 -2.76
N VAL A 146 -14.73 -2.80 -3.33
CA VAL A 146 -15.20 -1.51 -2.83
C VAL A 146 -15.93 -1.64 -1.51
N SER A 147 -16.78 -2.65 -1.36
CA SER A 147 -17.61 -2.82 -0.15
C SER A 147 -16.76 -3.17 1.08
N ASP A 148 -15.71 -3.94 0.86
CA ASP A 148 -14.83 -4.41 1.94
C ASP A 148 -13.72 -3.40 2.28
N TRP A 149 -13.31 -2.56 1.31
CA TRP A 149 -12.05 -1.83 1.43
C TRP A 149 -12.03 -0.39 0.91
N ASP A 150 -12.40 -0.16 -0.36
CA ASP A 150 -12.38 1.16 -1.00
C ASP A 150 -11.17 2.07 -0.63
N PRO A 151 -9.94 1.69 -0.97
CA PRO A 151 -8.73 2.44 -0.65
C PRO A 151 -8.58 3.70 -1.50
N VAL A 152 -7.75 4.61 -1.02
CA VAL A 152 -7.18 5.69 -1.82
C VAL A 152 -5.99 5.14 -2.60
N GLN A 153 -5.99 5.32 -3.92
CA GLN A 153 -4.94 4.83 -4.81
C GLN A 153 -4.41 5.92 -5.73
N LYS A 154 -3.18 5.74 -6.19
CA LYS A 154 -2.60 6.43 -7.35
C LYS A 154 -1.82 5.43 -8.19
N GLU A 155 -1.99 5.49 -9.50
CA GLU A 155 -1.28 4.66 -10.46
C GLU A 155 -0.06 5.41 -11.02
N TYR A 156 1.01 4.68 -11.27
CA TYR A 156 2.26 5.16 -11.82
C TYR A 156 2.70 4.26 -12.96
N LEU A 157 3.33 4.85 -13.98
CA LEU A 157 4.09 4.06 -14.95
C LEU A 157 5.38 3.56 -14.28
N ASN A 158 5.95 2.46 -14.77
CA ASN A 158 7.22 1.95 -14.27
C ASN A 158 8.39 2.96 -14.36
N THR A 159 8.26 3.99 -15.19
CA THR A 159 9.22 5.11 -15.30
C THR A 159 9.04 6.21 -14.24
N ASP A 160 7.95 6.18 -13.47
CA ASP A 160 7.55 7.27 -12.57
C ASP A 160 7.95 7.04 -11.10
N ALA A 161 8.98 6.23 -10.85
CA ALA A 161 9.46 5.92 -9.50
C ALA A 161 9.77 7.17 -8.68
N SER A 162 10.42 8.18 -9.26
CA SER A 162 10.73 9.42 -8.57
C SER A 162 9.51 10.26 -8.20
N ASN A 163 8.39 10.14 -8.93
CA ASN A 163 7.13 10.77 -8.56
C ASN A 163 6.48 10.02 -7.39
N ALA A 164 6.44 8.69 -7.46
CA ALA A 164 5.93 7.85 -6.38
C ALA A 164 6.72 8.04 -5.07
N ALA A 165 8.05 8.17 -5.14
CA ALA A 165 8.88 8.47 -3.98
C ALA A 165 8.55 9.83 -3.34
N ARG A 166 8.28 10.85 -4.15
CA ARG A 166 7.85 12.18 -3.68
C ARG A 166 6.48 12.13 -3.03
N ASP A 167 5.51 11.44 -3.64
CA ASP A 167 4.18 11.24 -3.05
C ASP A 167 4.27 10.50 -1.71
N MET A 168 5.12 9.46 -1.62
CA MET A 168 5.36 8.70 -0.40
C MET A 168 5.98 9.57 0.70
N ALA A 169 7.01 10.36 0.36
CA ALA A 169 7.63 11.31 1.29
C ALA A 169 6.63 12.37 1.77
N TYR A 170 5.76 12.88 0.90
CA TYR A 170 4.69 13.78 1.28
C TYR A 170 3.74 13.11 2.29
N ILE A 171 3.28 11.89 2.02
CA ILE A 171 2.36 11.17 2.92
C ILE A 171 3.01 10.95 4.30
N LEU A 172 4.22 10.42 4.34
CA LEU A 172 4.90 10.08 5.60
C LEU A 172 5.24 11.34 6.40
N PHE A 173 5.91 12.31 5.79
CA PHE A 173 6.54 13.41 6.53
C PHE A 173 5.70 14.69 6.57
N THR A 174 4.79 14.90 5.62
CA THR A 174 3.94 16.10 5.55
C THR A 174 2.50 15.84 5.98
N LEU A 175 1.92 14.73 5.53
CA LEU A 175 0.54 14.38 5.85
C LEU A 175 0.45 13.81 7.28
N TRP A 176 1.21 12.75 7.57
CA TRP A 176 1.25 12.09 8.89
C TRP A 176 2.25 12.67 9.86
N ARG A 177 3.14 13.56 9.39
CA ARG A 177 4.11 14.29 10.23
C ARG A 177 5.08 13.36 10.96
N PHE A 178 5.47 12.26 10.33
CA PHE A 178 6.55 11.45 10.86
C PHE A 178 7.85 12.27 10.90
N PRO A 179 8.68 12.12 11.94
CA PRO A 179 10.04 12.62 11.92
C PRO A 179 10.77 12.05 10.71
N VAL A 180 11.49 12.90 9.96
CA VAL A 180 12.21 12.44 8.77
C VAL A 180 13.34 11.47 9.12
N THR A 181 13.85 11.55 10.35
CA THR A 181 14.84 10.63 10.92
C THR A 181 14.22 9.33 11.48
N GLN A 182 12.90 9.17 11.42
CA GLN A 182 12.23 7.97 11.91
C GLN A 182 12.64 6.78 11.04
N ASN A 183 13.08 5.70 11.68
CA ASN A 183 13.33 4.45 10.97
C ASN A 183 12.00 3.90 10.46
N LEU A 184 11.93 3.56 9.18
CA LEU A 184 10.76 2.90 8.60
C LEU A 184 11.13 1.48 8.23
N SER A 185 10.15 0.58 8.33
CA SER A 185 10.33 -0.80 7.86
C SER A 185 9.64 -0.97 6.52
N ALA A 186 10.32 -1.61 5.57
CA ALA A 186 9.70 -2.13 4.37
C ALA A 186 9.78 -3.66 4.36
N ARG A 187 8.71 -4.29 3.92
CA ARG A 187 8.67 -5.72 3.62
C ARG A 187 8.14 -5.92 2.23
N THR A 188 8.69 -6.92 1.57
CA THR A 188 8.38 -7.26 0.19
C THR A 188 7.78 -8.65 0.13
N LEU A 189 6.86 -8.89 -0.80
CA LEU A 189 6.37 -10.21 -1.13
C LEU A 189 6.26 -10.35 -2.65
N THR A 190 6.57 -11.54 -3.16
CA THR A 190 6.23 -11.93 -4.53
C THR A 190 4.95 -12.75 -4.51
N PHE A 191 4.10 -12.57 -5.51
CA PHE A 191 2.85 -13.30 -5.59
C PHE A 191 2.52 -13.71 -7.02
N TRP A 192 1.96 -14.92 -7.16
CA TRP A 192 1.40 -15.41 -8.41
C TRP A 192 0.32 -16.46 -8.14
N GLY A 193 -0.92 -15.99 -8.03
CA GLY A 193 -2.05 -16.83 -7.63
C GLY A 193 -1.98 -17.32 -6.19
N LYS A 194 -0.82 -17.73 -5.67
CA LYS A 194 -0.58 -18.09 -4.27
C LYS A 194 0.39 -17.08 -3.65
N THR A 195 0.16 -16.78 -2.38
CA THR A 195 1.00 -15.87 -1.59
C THR A 195 2.28 -16.59 -1.18
N GLN A 196 3.45 -16.06 -1.54
CA GLN A 196 4.72 -16.49 -0.95
C GLN A 196 4.90 -15.84 0.44
N PRO A 197 5.76 -16.41 1.31
CA PRO A 197 6.14 -15.75 2.56
C PRO A 197 6.71 -14.36 2.29
N TRP A 198 6.51 -13.45 3.25
CA TRP A 198 7.18 -12.15 3.21
C TRP A 198 8.69 -12.33 3.26
N GLU A 199 9.35 -11.55 2.44
CA GLU A 199 10.79 -11.45 2.38
C GLU A 199 11.28 -10.53 3.51
N GLY A 200 12.60 -10.48 3.71
CA GLY A 200 13.24 -9.78 4.83
C GLY A 200 12.75 -8.34 5.06
N ILE A 201 13.01 -7.84 6.27
CA ILE A 201 12.72 -6.45 6.63
C ILE A 201 13.89 -5.59 6.17
N GLU A 202 13.62 -4.61 5.31
CA GLU A 202 14.53 -3.52 5.01
C GLU A 202 14.20 -2.32 5.91
N THR A 203 15.22 -1.71 6.51
CA THR A 203 15.04 -0.54 7.37
C THR A 203 15.55 0.70 6.64
N PHE A 204 14.72 1.73 6.60
CA PHE A 204 14.98 3.00 5.94
C PHE A 204 15.35 4.05 6.96
#